data_AF-A0A3A1VF33-F1
#
_entry.id   AF-A0A3A1VF33-F1
#
_cell.length_a   1.000
_cell.length_b   1.000
_cell.length_c   1.000
_cell.angle_alpha   90.00
_cell.angle_beta   90.00
_cell.angle_gamma   90.00
#
_symmetry.space_group_name_H-M   'P 1'
#
loop_
_entity.id
_entity.type
_entity.pdbx_description
1 polymer ?
#
loop_
_entity_poly.entity_id
_entity_poly.type
_entity_poly.pdbx_seq_one_letter_code
_entity_poly.pdbx_strand_id
1 'polypeptide(L)'
;MTLNEQDRKFSGYLFAHFIGEDADGEQVYFSYSEDGLHWKDLNAGLPVLRSELGEKGVRDPFLVRSPKEDKFYLIATDLRIASGKGWSAAVNAGSRDMIVWESADLVHWSEPWAVTVGIPGAGCVWAPEAIYDEAADNFLVFWASATQEPHETERKHKIYSARTKDFRSFTPAEKYIERENHIIDTTIIAHNGSYYRFSKDETTKNIRVEKSASLDKDSFAVLSSPVLEALMGVEGPQIYKFNDREEWCLIVDRYAEGKGYLPLVTSDLGNAQFQVLPDGAYHLGKTKKRHGGVLPITAEECHRLIAAFGDGHQVLAGQFADPDLAKFGDRYYLYPTTDGFTGWSGTQFHVFSSEDMRNWKDEGVILDLATEDVPWAVGSAWAPAIASKNGKYYYYFCGKMHDGKSAIGVAVADNPAGPFRAEPEPLLTMGLMDRLGIRMGQTIDPSVFIEEDGTPYLLFGNSHAAIVQLGEDMVSIVEETMKNVEGAVDFREAITVLKRGGLYHFTWSCDDTGSEDYHVKYGTAEKLYGPITYRHVVLAKNKEKDMLGTAHHSILQEPGTDNYYIAYHRFVTPLTRFTDGKGFHRETCITPLTFDHEGWMERVQL
;
A
#
# COMPACT_ATOMS: atom_id res chain seq x y z
N MET A 1 -16.94 -14.10 13.91
CA MET A 1 -17.37 -14.67 12.62
C MET A 1 -16.17 -14.55 11.70
N THR A 2 -15.52 -15.65 11.34
CA THR A 2 -14.48 -15.67 10.32
C THR A 2 -15.18 -15.44 8.97
N LEU A 3 -14.87 -14.33 8.30
CA LEU A 3 -15.29 -14.10 6.92
C LEU A 3 -14.76 -15.25 6.07
N ASN A 4 -15.64 -15.85 5.26
CA ASN A 4 -15.21 -16.81 4.25
C ASN A 4 -14.18 -16.13 3.34
N GLU A 5 -13.17 -16.85 2.86
CA GLU A 5 -12.10 -16.26 2.05
C GLU A 5 -12.65 -15.61 0.76
N GLN A 6 -13.81 -16.09 0.29
CA GLN A 6 -14.57 -15.55 -0.84
C GLN A 6 -15.23 -14.18 -0.60
N ASP A 7 -15.44 -13.76 0.66
CA ASP A 7 -16.07 -12.48 1.00
C ASP A 7 -15.04 -11.39 1.38
N ARG A 8 -13.75 -11.76 1.43
CA ARG A 8 -12.68 -10.86 1.84
C ARG A 8 -12.25 -9.98 0.67
N LYS A 9 -12.50 -8.67 0.78
CA LYS A 9 -12.00 -7.69 -0.20
C LYS A 9 -10.51 -7.42 0.07
N PHE A 10 -9.69 -7.70 -0.92
CA PHE A 10 -8.25 -7.42 -0.89
C PHE A 10 -7.96 -6.07 -1.56
N SER A 11 -6.96 -5.35 -1.02
CA SER A 11 -6.58 -4.00 -1.47
C SER A 11 -5.11 -3.92 -1.89
N GLY A 12 -4.34 -4.99 -1.71
CA GLY A 12 -2.94 -5.05 -2.12
C GLY A 12 -2.36 -6.45 -1.97
N TYR A 13 -1.03 -6.52 -2.04
CA TYR A 13 -0.25 -7.75 -1.96
C TYR A 13 0.99 -7.55 -1.10
N LEU A 14 1.34 -8.59 -0.35
CA LEU A 14 2.61 -8.75 0.33
C LEU A 14 3.44 -9.80 -0.40
N PHE A 15 4.66 -9.45 -0.77
CA PHE A 15 5.64 -10.39 -1.34
C PHE A 15 6.73 -10.66 -0.30
N ALA A 16 6.83 -11.90 0.17
CA ALA A 16 7.98 -12.39 0.90
C ALA A 16 9.01 -12.97 -0.07
N HIS A 17 10.26 -12.50 0.01
CA HIS A 17 11.35 -12.92 -0.87
C HIS A 17 12.70 -12.90 -0.16
N PHE A 18 13.75 -13.37 -0.83
CA PHE A 18 15.14 -13.13 -0.46
C PHE A 18 15.86 -12.45 -1.63
N ILE A 19 17.10 -11.99 -1.44
CA ILE A 19 17.74 -11.09 -2.43
C ILE A 19 19.04 -11.62 -3.05
N GLY A 20 19.65 -12.68 -2.50
CA GLY A 20 20.85 -13.28 -3.10
C GLY A 20 21.74 -14.05 -2.13
N GLU A 21 22.97 -14.34 -2.56
CA GLU A 21 23.94 -15.20 -1.86
C GLU A 21 25.01 -14.38 -1.12
N ASP A 22 24.59 -13.35 -0.41
CA ASP A 22 25.46 -12.54 0.46
C ASP A 22 25.11 -12.71 1.94
N ALA A 23 25.84 -12.03 2.82
CA ALA A 23 25.73 -12.22 4.27
C ALA A 23 24.30 -12.05 4.81
N ASP A 24 23.55 -11.11 4.23
CA ASP A 24 22.15 -10.79 4.56
C ASP A 24 21.18 -11.12 3.42
N GLY A 25 21.68 -11.56 2.27
CA GLY A 25 20.89 -11.85 1.10
C GLY A 25 19.97 -13.06 1.25
N GLU A 26 20.32 -13.98 2.15
CA GLU A 26 19.61 -15.21 2.46
C GLU A 26 18.78 -15.05 3.75
N GLN A 27 17.94 -14.01 3.78
CA GLN A 27 17.01 -13.71 4.86
C GLN A 27 15.64 -13.33 4.27
N VAL A 28 14.61 -13.15 5.08
CA VAL A 28 13.27 -12.79 4.59
C VAL A 28 13.13 -11.28 4.47
N TYR A 29 12.77 -10.82 3.27
CA TYR A 29 12.44 -9.45 2.94
C TYR A 29 10.98 -9.34 2.53
N PHE A 30 10.37 -8.19 2.80
CA PHE A 30 8.99 -7.91 2.39
C PHE A 30 8.93 -6.80 1.34
N SER A 31 7.94 -6.89 0.48
CA SER A 31 7.58 -5.84 -0.46
C SER A 31 6.07 -5.73 -0.62
N TYR A 32 5.61 -4.51 -0.84
CA TYR A 32 4.19 -4.16 -0.92
C TYR A 32 3.82 -3.70 -2.31
N SER A 33 2.64 -4.09 -2.80
CA SER A 33 2.07 -3.58 -4.04
C SER A 33 0.57 -3.41 -3.93
N GLU A 34 0.03 -2.35 -4.53
CA GLU A 34 -1.42 -2.15 -4.66
C GLU A 34 -2.01 -2.91 -5.86
N ASP A 35 -1.22 -3.08 -6.93
CA ASP A 35 -1.68 -3.65 -8.20
C ASP A 35 -1.05 -5.00 -8.56
N GLY A 36 -0.09 -5.47 -7.75
CA GLY A 36 0.63 -6.73 -7.97
C GLY A 36 1.76 -6.62 -9.00
N LEU A 37 1.96 -5.47 -9.64
CA LEU A 37 2.99 -5.27 -10.67
C LEU A 37 4.04 -4.25 -10.27
N HIS A 38 3.66 -3.27 -9.45
CA HIS A 38 4.51 -2.19 -8.99
C HIS A 38 4.75 -2.33 -7.48
N TRP A 39 5.92 -2.82 -7.15
CA TRP A 39 6.34 -3.19 -5.82
C TRP A 39 7.24 -2.12 -5.20
N LYS A 40 6.95 -1.80 -3.94
CA LYS A 40 7.80 -1.02 -3.03
C LYS A 40 8.51 -1.97 -2.08
N ASP A 41 9.80 -1.76 -1.87
CA ASP A 41 10.51 -2.48 -0.80
C ASP A 41 10.07 -1.94 0.56
N LEU A 42 9.80 -2.85 1.49
CA LEU A 42 9.52 -2.50 2.88
C LEU A 42 10.81 -2.55 3.71
N ASN A 43 10.73 -2.03 4.92
CA ASN A 43 11.79 -1.98 5.92
C ASN A 43 13.10 -1.38 5.40
N ALA A 44 12.99 -0.31 4.60
CA ALA A 44 14.12 0.33 3.93
C ALA A 44 14.98 -0.61 3.07
N GLY A 45 14.41 -1.72 2.58
CA GLY A 45 15.14 -2.75 1.83
C GLY A 45 16.04 -3.63 2.70
N LEU A 46 15.80 -3.70 4.01
CA LEU A 46 16.50 -4.57 4.96
C LEU A 46 15.65 -5.81 5.32
N PRO A 47 16.26 -6.92 5.79
CA PRO A 47 15.53 -8.10 6.22
C PRO A 47 14.48 -7.77 7.29
N VAL A 48 13.29 -8.35 7.16
CA VAL A 48 12.22 -8.32 8.16
C VAL A 48 12.36 -9.48 9.15
N LEU A 49 12.64 -10.69 8.65
CA LEU A 49 12.85 -11.86 9.50
C LEU A 49 14.22 -12.48 9.25
N ARG A 50 14.82 -12.96 10.35
CA ARG A 50 16.09 -13.69 10.36
C ARG A 50 15.93 -14.99 11.15
N SER A 51 16.69 -16.01 10.77
CA SER A 51 16.77 -17.26 11.53
C SER A 51 18.18 -17.49 12.04
N GLU A 52 18.30 -17.79 13.33
CA GLU A 52 19.55 -18.30 13.94
C GLU A 52 19.55 -19.83 14.06
N LEU A 53 18.50 -20.49 13.58
CA LEU A 53 18.36 -21.94 13.55
C LEU A 53 19.07 -22.53 12.31
N GLY A 54 19.43 -23.80 12.40
CA GLY A 54 19.91 -24.57 11.25
C GLY A 54 21.13 -23.97 10.56
N GLU A 55 21.01 -23.75 9.25
CA GLU A 55 22.02 -23.13 8.38
C GLU A 55 22.14 -21.61 8.56
N LYS A 56 21.21 -20.98 9.30
CA LYS A 56 21.15 -19.53 9.59
C LYS A 56 20.95 -18.64 8.36
N GLY A 57 20.50 -19.24 7.27
CA GLY A 57 20.02 -18.55 6.09
C GLY A 57 18.63 -19.09 5.78
N VAL A 58 17.74 -18.23 5.34
CA VAL A 58 16.39 -18.58 4.93
C VAL A 58 16.10 -18.07 3.55
N ARG A 59 15.69 -19.00 2.68
CA ARG A 59 15.43 -18.77 1.26
C ARG A 59 14.02 -19.22 0.92
N ASP A 60 13.55 -18.78 -0.24
CA ASP A 60 12.28 -19.21 -0.82
C ASP A 60 11.10 -19.07 0.16
N PRO A 61 10.92 -17.92 0.82
CA PRO A 61 9.88 -17.77 1.83
C PRO A 61 8.49 -17.76 1.18
N PHE A 62 7.56 -18.53 1.73
CA PHE A 62 6.18 -18.63 1.27
C PHE A 62 5.20 -18.28 2.39
N LEU A 63 4.29 -17.36 2.10
CA LEU A 63 3.26 -16.88 3.03
C LEU A 63 1.99 -17.72 2.89
N VAL A 64 1.44 -18.15 4.03
CA VAL A 64 0.19 -18.91 4.08
C VAL A 64 -0.78 -18.18 5.00
N ARG A 65 -1.96 -17.84 4.49
CA ARG A 65 -3.09 -17.42 5.31
C ARG A 65 -3.85 -18.66 5.76
N SER A 66 -4.12 -18.79 7.06
CA SER A 66 -4.99 -19.87 7.52
C SER A 66 -6.45 -19.54 7.20
N PRO A 67 -7.20 -20.45 6.53
CA PRO A 67 -8.63 -20.24 6.30
C PRO A 67 -9.47 -20.50 7.55
N LYS A 68 -8.88 -21.13 8.58
CA LYS A 68 -9.57 -21.56 9.81
C LYS A 68 -9.18 -20.77 11.04
N GLU A 69 -7.96 -20.26 11.06
CA GLU A 69 -7.41 -19.48 12.17
C GLU A 69 -7.18 -18.06 11.70
N ASP A 70 -7.36 -17.08 12.58
CA ASP A 70 -7.09 -15.68 12.26
C ASP A 70 -5.58 -15.39 12.38
N LYS A 71 -4.80 -16.08 11.54
CA LYS A 71 -3.33 -15.98 11.54
C LYS A 71 -2.71 -16.39 10.22
N PHE A 72 -1.41 -16.13 10.14
CA PHE A 72 -0.54 -16.37 9.02
C PHE A 72 0.62 -17.27 9.44
N TYR A 73 1.13 -18.02 8.48
CA TYR A 73 2.40 -18.71 8.58
C TYR A 73 3.34 -18.21 7.50
N LEU A 74 4.64 -18.24 7.80
CA LEU A 74 5.68 -18.12 6.80
C LEU A 74 6.54 -19.38 6.89
N ILE A 75 6.69 -20.08 5.78
CA ILE A 75 7.57 -21.25 5.67
C ILE A 75 8.74 -20.91 4.74
N ALA A 76 9.93 -21.43 5.02
CA ALA A 76 11.13 -21.12 4.24
C ALA A 76 12.13 -22.28 4.23
N THR A 77 12.94 -22.31 3.19
CA THR A 77 14.12 -23.18 3.06
C THR A 77 15.18 -22.82 4.10
N ASP A 78 15.67 -23.78 4.88
CA ASP A 78 16.85 -23.60 5.73
C ASP A 78 18.15 -23.78 4.91
N LEU A 79 18.70 -22.69 4.38
CA LEU A 79 19.89 -22.72 3.53
C LEU A 79 20.69 -21.43 3.57
N ARG A 80 22.01 -21.56 3.71
CA ARG A 80 22.96 -20.45 3.61
C ARG A 80 24.17 -20.77 2.72
N ILE A 81 24.09 -20.44 1.44
CA ILE A 81 25.22 -20.55 0.49
C ILE A 81 26.35 -19.57 0.85
N ALA A 82 26.02 -18.39 1.39
CA ALA A 82 26.99 -17.39 1.82
C ALA A 82 27.93 -17.88 2.93
N SER A 83 27.61 -19.02 3.58
CA SER A 83 28.51 -19.67 4.55
C SER A 83 29.75 -20.29 3.90
N GLY A 84 29.82 -20.39 2.57
CA GLY A 84 30.95 -20.95 1.82
C GLY A 84 30.96 -22.49 1.71
N LYS A 85 29.91 -23.19 2.18
CA LYS A 85 29.78 -24.66 2.00
C LYS A 85 29.57 -25.06 0.53
N GLY A 86 29.00 -24.16 -0.26
CA GLY A 86 28.78 -24.32 -1.69
C GLY A 86 27.59 -25.21 -2.06
N TRP A 87 27.15 -25.10 -3.31
CA TRP A 87 25.97 -25.79 -3.84
C TRP A 87 26.06 -27.32 -3.78
N SER A 88 27.24 -27.90 -3.96
CA SER A 88 27.42 -29.36 -3.85
C SER A 88 27.08 -29.88 -2.45
N ALA A 89 27.51 -29.17 -1.40
CA ALA A 89 27.15 -29.52 -0.03
C ALA A 89 25.65 -29.34 0.21
N ALA A 90 25.07 -28.24 -0.29
CA ALA A 90 23.64 -27.95 -0.15
C ALA A 90 22.74 -29.01 -0.81
N VAL A 91 23.16 -29.60 -1.94
CA VAL A 91 22.43 -30.67 -2.64
C VAL A 91 22.63 -32.04 -2.00
N ASN A 92 23.82 -32.34 -1.46
CA ASN A 92 24.17 -33.70 -1.04
C ASN A 92 24.03 -33.94 0.46
N ALA A 93 24.14 -32.90 1.28
CA ALA A 93 24.21 -32.95 2.73
C ALA A 93 23.69 -31.64 3.38
N GLY A 94 22.77 -30.95 2.72
CA GLY A 94 22.12 -29.75 3.22
C GLY A 94 21.05 -30.05 4.27
N SER A 95 20.37 -28.99 4.71
CA SER A 95 19.32 -29.09 5.72
C SER A 95 18.13 -29.91 5.22
N ARG A 96 17.54 -30.68 6.13
CA ARG A 96 16.28 -31.41 5.91
C ARG A 96 15.11 -30.74 6.61
N ASP A 97 15.35 -29.53 7.11
CA ASP A 97 14.41 -28.77 7.90
C ASP A 97 13.79 -27.66 7.05
N MET A 98 12.55 -27.35 7.39
CA MET A 98 11.85 -26.13 6.99
C MET A 98 11.80 -25.20 8.19
N ILE A 99 12.07 -23.92 7.99
CA ILE A 99 11.89 -22.89 9.03
C ILE A 99 10.49 -22.32 8.93
N VAL A 100 9.83 -22.17 10.07
CA VAL A 100 8.44 -21.70 10.16
C VAL A 100 8.33 -20.57 11.17
N TRP A 101 7.56 -19.54 10.81
CA TRP A 101 7.05 -18.51 11.70
C TRP A 101 5.53 -18.49 11.67
N GLU A 102 4.91 -17.95 12.72
CA GLU A 102 3.50 -17.54 12.70
C GLU A 102 3.32 -16.08 13.11
N SER A 103 2.26 -15.45 12.62
CA SER A 103 1.87 -14.09 12.98
C SER A 103 0.35 -13.96 12.94
N ALA A 104 -0.23 -13.17 13.83
CA ALA A 104 -1.66 -12.83 13.77
C ALA A 104 -1.95 -11.66 12.80
N ASP A 105 -0.95 -10.85 12.47
CA ASP A 105 -1.16 -9.53 11.86
C ASP A 105 -0.17 -9.14 10.76
N LEU A 106 0.75 -10.05 10.39
CA LEU A 106 1.85 -9.90 9.42
C LEU A 106 3.00 -8.98 9.87
N VAL A 107 2.93 -8.41 11.08
CA VAL A 107 3.93 -7.49 11.63
C VAL A 107 4.67 -8.12 12.79
N HIS A 108 3.93 -8.66 13.75
CA HIS A 108 4.48 -9.30 14.93
C HIS A 108 4.57 -10.80 14.67
N TRP A 109 5.80 -11.26 14.42
CA TRP A 109 6.09 -12.66 14.16
C TRP A 109 6.59 -13.35 15.42
N SER A 110 6.27 -14.64 15.57
CA SER A 110 6.81 -15.49 16.63
C SER A 110 8.34 -15.64 16.50
N GLU A 111 8.98 -16.23 17.51
CA GLU A 111 10.27 -16.87 17.27
C GLU A 111 10.10 -18.01 16.23
N PRO A 112 11.09 -18.25 15.35
CA PRO A 112 11.02 -19.35 14.40
C PRO A 112 11.10 -20.70 15.10
N TRP A 113 10.57 -21.73 14.45
CA TRP A 113 10.90 -23.12 14.74
C TRP A 113 11.31 -23.86 13.47
N ALA A 114 12.15 -24.88 13.63
CA ALA A 114 12.54 -25.78 12.55
C ALA A 114 11.68 -27.05 12.60
N VAL A 115 11.27 -27.55 11.44
CA VAL A 115 10.57 -28.84 11.30
C VAL A 115 11.28 -29.71 10.28
N THR A 116 11.78 -30.87 10.70
CA THR A 116 12.38 -31.85 9.79
C THR A 116 11.29 -32.57 8.99
N VAL A 117 11.11 -32.16 7.75
CA VAL A 117 10.18 -32.81 6.79
C VAL A 117 10.92 -33.66 5.75
N GLY A 118 12.22 -33.42 5.55
CA GLY A 118 13.03 -34.18 4.62
C GLY A 118 13.25 -35.63 5.06
N ILE A 119 13.03 -36.58 4.13
CA ILE A 119 13.21 -38.01 4.41
C ILE A 119 14.67 -38.33 4.79
N PRO A 120 14.92 -39.43 5.54
CA PRO A 120 16.29 -39.87 5.83
C PRO A 120 17.14 -40.01 4.55
N GLY A 121 18.31 -39.39 4.56
CA GLY A 121 19.24 -39.40 3.42
C GLY A 121 18.92 -38.41 2.30
N ALA A 122 17.80 -37.65 2.37
CA ALA A 122 17.59 -36.51 1.50
C ALA A 122 18.67 -35.46 1.70
N GLY A 123 19.10 -34.83 0.62
CA GLY A 123 20.15 -33.83 0.65
C GLY A 123 19.67 -32.41 0.90
N CYS A 124 18.37 -32.12 0.75
CA CYS A 124 17.80 -30.80 0.96
C CYS A 124 16.28 -30.82 1.16
N VAL A 125 15.72 -29.72 1.68
CA VAL A 125 14.31 -29.31 1.62
C VAL A 125 14.28 -27.88 1.10
N TRP A 126 13.94 -27.71 -0.18
CA TRP A 126 14.01 -26.42 -0.88
C TRP A 126 12.65 -25.97 -1.44
N ALA A 127 12.45 -24.65 -1.47
CA ALA A 127 11.26 -23.99 -1.98
C ALA A 127 9.95 -24.59 -1.47
N PRO A 128 9.74 -24.62 -0.14
CA PRO A 128 8.50 -25.13 0.41
C PRO A 128 7.34 -24.18 0.12
N GLU A 129 6.27 -24.70 -0.46
CA GLU A 129 4.99 -24.01 -0.60
C GLU A 129 3.86 -24.83 -0.01
N ALA A 130 2.70 -24.19 0.21
CA ALA A 130 1.53 -24.84 0.76
C ALA A 130 0.24 -24.40 0.07
N ILE A 131 -0.68 -25.34 -0.10
CA ILE A 131 -2.06 -25.06 -0.51
C ILE A 131 -3.03 -25.73 0.46
N TYR A 132 -4.10 -25.03 0.81
CA TYR A 132 -5.16 -25.61 1.65
C TYR A 132 -6.07 -26.52 0.81
N ASP A 133 -6.24 -27.76 1.27
CA ASP A 133 -7.12 -28.77 0.67
C ASP A 133 -8.43 -28.80 1.46
N GLU A 134 -9.46 -28.14 0.95
CA GLU A 134 -10.78 -28.07 1.60
C GLU A 134 -11.40 -29.46 1.82
N ALA A 135 -11.18 -30.40 0.89
CA ALA A 135 -11.76 -31.74 0.98
C ALA A 135 -11.07 -32.58 2.07
N ALA A 136 -9.75 -32.45 2.22
CA ALA A 136 -8.99 -33.16 3.24
C ALA A 136 -8.94 -32.42 4.59
N ASP A 137 -9.37 -31.16 4.63
CA ASP A 137 -9.31 -30.27 5.79
C ASP A 137 -7.90 -30.19 6.40
N ASN A 138 -6.90 -29.92 5.56
CA ASN A 138 -5.51 -29.69 5.94
C ASN A 138 -4.75 -29.01 4.79
N PHE A 139 -3.53 -28.55 5.06
CA PHE A 139 -2.61 -28.07 4.04
C PHE A 139 -1.86 -29.25 3.42
N LEU A 140 -1.74 -29.24 2.09
CA LEU A 140 -0.70 -29.96 1.37
C LEU A 140 0.53 -29.04 1.28
N VAL A 141 1.62 -29.43 1.93
CA VAL A 141 2.91 -28.74 1.86
C VAL A 141 3.83 -29.54 0.96
N PHE A 142 4.53 -28.90 0.04
CA PHE A 142 5.37 -29.55 -0.95
C PHE A 142 6.67 -28.78 -1.18
N TRP A 143 7.74 -29.50 -1.49
CA TRP A 143 9.10 -28.96 -1.59
C TRP A 143 9.99 -29.85 -2.47
N ALA A 144 11.10 -29.34 -2.96
CA ALA A 144 12.11 -30.11 -3.67
C ALA A 144 13.12 -30.76 -2.71
N SER A 145 13.45 -32.04 -2.94
CA SER A 145 14.54 -32.74 -2.25
C SER A 145 15.40 -33.54 -3.21
N ALA A 146 16.73 -33.40 -3.06
CA ALA A 146 17.71 -34.24 -3.76
C ALA A 146 17.80 -35.62 -3.10
N THR A 147 17.36 -36.65 -3.81
CA THR A 147 17.34 -38.04 -3.33
C THR A 147 17.91 -38.97 -4.40
N GLN A 148 18.37 -40.16 -3.99
CA GLN A 148 18.93 -41.16 -4.90
C GLN A 148 18.28 -42.51 -4.63
N GLU A 149 17.62 -43.05 -5.64
CA GLU A 149 17.07 -44.41 -5.63
C GLU A 149 18.19 -45.43 -5.89
N PRO A 150 18.02 -46.71 -5.49
CA PRO A 150 19.04 -47.75 -5.69
C PRO A 150 19.49 -47.95 -7.15
N HIS A 151 18.64 -47.57 -8.12
CA HIS A 151 18.92 -47.69 -9.55
C HIS A 151 19.50 -46.41 -10.16
N GLU A 152 19.53 -45.30 -9.44
CA GLU A 152 20.06 -44.02 -9.90
C GLU A 152 21.56 -43.93 -9.63
N THR A 153 22.33 -43.39 -10.58
CA THR A 153 23.79 -43.19 -10.43
C THR A 153 24.15 -41.90 -9.71
N GLU A 154 23.22 -40.94 -9.67
CA GLU A 154 23.36 -39.65 -9.01
C GLU A 154 22.05 -39.23 -8.33
N ARG A 155 22.14 -38.24 -7.42
CA ARG A 155 20.94 -37.66 -6.79
C ARG A 155 20.14 -36.86 -7.81
N LYS A 156 18.83 -37.03 -7.77
CA LYS A 156 17.87 -36.26 -8.55
C LYS A 156 16.96 -35.46 -7.63
N HIS A 157 16.61 -34.25 -8.04
CA HIS A 157 15.61 -33.44 -7.33
C HIS A 157 14.23 -33.94 -7.71
N LYS A 158 13.42 -34.22 -6.70
CA LYS A 158 12.04 -34.68 -6.81
C LYS A 158 11.20 -33.82 -5.89
N ILE A 159 9.94 -33.58 -6.24
CA ILE A 159 9.03 -32.89 -5.32
C ILE A 159 8.47 -33.92 -4.35
N TYR A 160 8.61 -33.64 -3.07
CA TYR A 160 7.98 -34.36 -1.98
C TYR A 160 6.85 -33.53 -1.40
N SER A 161 5.91 -34.18 -0.72
CA SER A 161 4.82 -33.52 -0.01
C SER A 161 4.53 -34.18 1.32
N ALA A 162 3.99 -33.40 2.25
CA ALA A 162 3.39 -33.87 3.49
C ALA A 162 2.16 -33.02 3.82
N ARG A 163 1.28 -33.54 4.67
CA ARG A 163 0.08 -32.83 5.11
C ARG A 163 0.23 -32.33 6.53
N THR A 164 -0.31 -31.15 6.81
CA THR A 164 -0.31 -30.54 8.15
C THR A 164 -1.58 -29.72 8.37
N LYS A 165 -1.99 -29.55 9.63
CA LYS A 165 -3.03 -28.58 10.00
C LYS A 165 -2.46 -27.31 10.62
N ASP A 166 -1.24 -27.38 11.16
CA ASP A 166 -0.73 -26.41 12.12
C ASP A 166 0.72 -25.97 11.85
N PHE A 167 1.39 -26.55 10.83
CA PHE A 167 2.81 -26.37 10.52
C PHE A 167 3.75 -26.76 11.68
N ARG A 168 3.28 -27.63 12.57
CA ARG A 168 4.07 -28.26 13.64
C ARG A 168 4.13 -29.76 13.46
N SER A 169 2.98 -30.38 13.21
CA SER A 169 2.86 -31.83 13.00
C SER A 169 2.61 -32.12 11.52
N PHE A 170 3.42 -33.00 10.95
CA PHE A 170 3.33 -33.39 9.54
C PHE A 170 3.09 -34.89 9.42
N THR A 171 2.33 -35.29 8.41
CA THR A 171 2.33 -36.69 7.97
C THR A 171 3.72 -37.07 7.44
N PRO A 172 4.05 -38.37 7.36
CA PRO A 172 5.25 -38.80 6.65
C PRO A 172 5.29 -38.21 5.23
N ALA A 173 6.48 -37.76 4.82
CA ALA A 173 6.67 -37.23 3.48
C ALA A 173 6.52 -38.34 2.43
N GLU A 174 5.83 -38.02 1.34
CA GLU A 174 5.69 -38.89 0.18
C GLU A 174 6.20 -38.20 -1.07
N LYS A 175 6.60 -39.00 -2.05
CA LYS A 175 6.98 -38.48 -3.37
C LYS A 175 5.72 -37.98 -4.09
N TYR A 176 5.76 -36.72 -4.53
CA TYR A 176 4.65 -36.00 -5.16
C TYR A 176 4.87 -35.79 -6.67
N ILE A 177 6.09 -35.41 -7.08
CA ILE A 177 6.44 -35.28 -8.50
C ILE A 177 7.81 -35.91 -8.73
N GLU A 178 7.87 -36.81 -9.70
CA GLU A 178 9.11 -37.31 -10.26
C GLU A 178 9.03 -37.30 -11.78
N ARG A 179 10.15 -36.92 -12.40
CA ARG A 179 10.34 -36.85 -13.85
C ARG A 179 11.66 -37.52 -14.21
N GLU A 180 11.96 -37.55 -15.51
CA GLU A 180 13.20 -38.10 -16.04
C GLU A 180 14.43 -37.38 -15.46
N ASN A 181 14.39 -36.04 -15.47
CA ASN A 181 15.42 -35.19 -14.88
C ASN A 181 14.93 -34.48 -13.59
N HIS A 182 15.75 -33.60 -13.01
CA HIS A 182 15.42 -32.79 -11.85
C HIS A 182 14.11 -32.01 -12.06
N ILE A 183 13.25 -32.06 -11.06
CA ILE A 183 12.08 -31.18 -10.93
C ILE A 183 12.22 -30.40 -9.61
N ILE A 184 12.14 -29.08 -9.70
CA ILE A 184 12.27 -28.16 -8.55
C ILE A 184 11.18 -27.09 -8.64
N ASP A 185 11.11 -26.24 -7.63
CA ASP A 185 10.34 -24.99 -7.58
C ASP A 185 8.92 -25.14 -8.11
N THR A 186 8.00 -25.51 -7.21
CA THR A 186 6.60 -25.76 -7.57
C THR A 186 5.71 -24.73 -6.89
N THR A 187 4.68 -24.28 -7.60
CA THR A 187 3.58 -23.51 -7.04
C THR A 187 2.23 -24.05 -7.54
N ILE A 188 1.18 -23.91 -6.73
CA ILE A 188 -0.17 -24.40 -7.06
C ILE A 188 -1.21 -23.34 -6.72
N ILE A 189 -2.13 -23.09 -7.65
CA ILE A 189 -3.32 -22.26 -7.42
C ILE A 189 -4.60 -23.03 -7.73
N ALA A 190 -5.62 -22.83 -6.90
CA ALA A 190 -6.97 -23.34 -7.14
C ALA A 190 -7.84 -22.30 -7.86
N HIS A 191 -8.57 -22.73 -8.88
CA HIS A 191 -9.56 -21.89 -9.55
C HIS A 191 -10.66 -22.74 -10.21
N ASN A 192 -11.93 -22.38 -9.98
CA ASN A 192 -13.12 -23.03 -10.56
C ASN A 192 -13.10 -24.57 -10.43
N GLY A 193 -12.80 -25.07 -9.23
CA GLY A 193 -12.76 -26.52 -8.94
C GLY A 193 -11.61 -27.27 -9.60
N SER A 194 -10.63 -26.56 -10.16
CA SER A 194 -9.40 -27.14 -10.71
C SER A 194 -8.19 -26.60 -9.96
N TYR A 195 -7.10 -27.37 -9.95
CA TYR A 195 -5.79 -26.99 -9.47
C TYR A 195 -4.85 -26.86 -10.65
N TYR A 196 -4.08 -25.78 -10.67
CA TYR A 196 -3.07 -25.50 -11.67
C TYR A 196 -1.71 -25.48 -11.00
N ARG A 197 -0.82 -26.36 -11.45
CA ARG A 197 0.52 -26.54 -10.89
C ARG A 197 1.57 -26.08 -11.90
N PHE A 198 2.50 -25.27 -11.43
CA PHE A 198 3.63 -24.77 -12.21
C PHE A 198 4.91 -25.27 -11.57
N SER A 199 5.81 -25.87 -12.36
CA SER A 199 7.06 -26.42 -11.83
C SER A 199 8.24 -26.19 -12.78
N LYS A 200 9.43 -25.97 -12.24
CA LYS A 200 10.68 -25.94 -13.03
C LYS A 200 11.13 -27.35 -13.37
N ASP A 201 11.16 -27.68 -14.66
CA ASP A 201 11.60 -28.97 -15.20
C ASP A 201 12.97 -28.83 -15.88
N GLU A 202 14.00 -29.51 -15.37
CA GLU A 202 15.36 -29.48 -15.94
C GLU A 202 15.51 -30.34 -17.21
N THR A 203 14.51 -31.15 -17.55
CA THR A 203 14.49 -31.87 -18.83
C THR A 203 14.29 -30.89 -19.99
N THR A 204 13.36 -29.96 -19.82
CA THR A 204 13.02 -28.92 -20.83
C THR A 204 13.61 -27.55 -20.51
N LYS A 205 14.16 -27.36 -19.31
CA LYS A 205 14.78 -26.14 -18.78
C LYS A 205 13.84 -24.93 -18.71
N ASN A 206 12.54 -25.16 -18.60
CA ASN A 206 11.48 -24.16 -18.58
C ASN A 206 10.44 -24.45 -17.47
N ILE A 207 9.41 -23.59 -17.36
CA ILE A 207 8.29 -23.84 -16.44
C ILE A 207 7.23 -24.67 -17.15
N ARG A 208 6.88 -25.80 -16.55
CA ARG A 208 5.78 -26.66 -17.00
C ARG A 208 4.50 -26.29 -16.26
N VAL A 209 3.37 -26.34 -16.95
CA VAL A 209 2.04 -26.14 -16.37
C VAL A 209 1.19 -27.42 -16.51
N GLU A 210 0.51 -27.77 -15.42
CA GLU A 210 -0.34 -28.95 -15.34
C GLU A 210 -1.67 -28.59 -14.64
N LYS A 211 -2.74 -29.29 -15.00
CA LYS A 211 -4.08 -29.10 -14.46
C LYS A 211 -4.63 -30.39 -13.89
N SER A 212 -5.35 -30.30 -12.77
CA SER A 212 -6.12 -31.41 -12.21
C SER A 212 -7.45 -30.92 -11.61
N ALA A 213 -8.40 -31.83 -11.42
CA ALA A 213 -9.59 -31.63 -10.58
C ALA A 213 -9.32 -31.92 -9.10
N SER A 214 -8.13 -32.40 -8.72
CA SER A 214 -7.76 -32.71 -7.33
C SER A 214 -6.28 -32.49 -7.09
N LEU A 215 -5.87 -32.48 -5.82
CA LEU A 215 -4.46 -32.45 -5.42
C LEU A 215 -3.79 -33.84 -5.41
N ASP A 216 -4.45 -34.87 -5.95
CA ASP A 216 -3.83 -36.19 -6.11
C ASP A 216 -2.67 -36.12 -7.11
N LYS A 217 -1.53 -36.68 -6.72
CA LYS A 217 -0.27 -36.55 -7.48
C LYS A 217 -0.32 -37.12 -8.91
N ASP A 218 -1.12 -38.15 -9.12
CA ASP A 218 -1.22 -38.88 -10.39
C ASP A 218 -2.33 -38.30 -11.29
N SER A 219 -3.11 -37.34 -10.78
CA SER A 219 -4.26 -36.76 -11.48
C SER A 219 -3.95 -35.56 -12.38
N PHE A 220 -2.74 -35.00 -12.28
CA PHE A 220 -2.34 -33.83 -13.05
C PHE A 220 -2.03 -34.17 -14.52
N ALA A 221 -2.70 -33.47 -15.44
CA ALA A 221 -2.47 -33.54 -16.87
C ALA A 221 -1.75 -32.28 -17.36
N VAL A 222 -0.82 -32.45 -18.29
CA VAL A 222 -0.02 -31.37 -18.87
C VAL A 222 -0.89 -30.46 -19.71
N LEU A 223 -0.72 -29.14 -19.55
CA LEU A 223 -1.25 -28.16 -20.48
C LEU A 223 -0.13 -27.68 -21.41
N SER A 224 -0.44 -27.50 -22.70
CA SER A 224 0.51 -26.84 -23.61
C SER A 224 0.45 -25.34 -23.38
N SER A 225 1.62 -24.73 -23.29
CA SER A 225 1.77 -23.28 -23.16
C SER A 225 2.99 -22.84 -23.97
N PRO A 226 2.80 -22.44 -25.24
CA PRO A 226 3.92 -22.09 -26.12
C PRO A 226 4.87 -21.03 -25.54
N VAL A 227 4.33 -20.07 -24.78
CA VAL A 227 5.14 -19.01 -24.15
C VAL A 227 6.00 -19.54 -23.01
N LEU A 228 5.45 -20.38 -22.13
CA LEU A 228 6.23 -20.99 -21.05
C LEU A 228 7.23 -22.00 -21.61
N GLU A 229 6.83 -22.78 -22.61
CA GLU A 229 7.68 -23.77 -23.28
C GLU A 229 8.91 -23.11 -23.95
N ALA A 230 8.74 -21.92 -24.52
CA ALA A 230 9.82 -21.16 -25.15
C ALA A 230 10.72 -20.41 -24.15
N LEU A 231 10.27 -20.19 -22.91
CA LEU A 231 10.99 -19.40 -21.92
C LEU A 231 11.99 -20.28 -21.13
N MET A 232 13.23 -20.34 -21.62
CA MET A 232 14.31 -21.10 -20.99
C MET A 232 15.06 -20.29 -19.93
N GLY A 233 15.75 -20.98 -19.02
CA GLY A 233 16.67 -20.34 -18.06
C GLY A 233 15.98 -19.56 -16.93
N VAL A 234 14.69 -19.86 -16.71
CA VAL A 234 13.88 -19.33 -15.61
C VAL A 234 13.62 -20.39 -14.55
N GLU A 235 13.35 -20.02 -13.30
CA GLU A 235 12.99 -20.90 -12.19
C GLU A 235 12.06 -20.17 -11.20
N GLY A 236 11.78 -20.77 -10.03
CA GLY A 236 10.99 -20.13 -8.97
C GLY A 236 9.64 -19.55 -9.43
N PRO A 237 8.75 -20.33 -10.08
CA PRO A 237 7.45 -19.83 -10.47
C PRO A 237 6.61 -19.51 -9.25
N GLN A 238 5.99 -18.32 -9.22
CA GLN A 238 4.96 -17.97 -8.24
C GLN A 238 3.74 -17.40 -8.95
N ILE A 239 2.55 -17.93 -8.65
CA ILE A 239 1.28 -17.56 -9.31
C ILE A 239 0.33 -16.91 -8.30
N TYR A 240 -0.34 -15.83 -8.69
CA TYR A 240 -1.41 -15.21 -7.90
C TYR A 240 -2.46 -14.55 -8.82
N LYS A 241 -3.67 -14.40 -8.30
CA LYS A 241 -4.77 -13.71 -9.00
C LYS A 241 -4.70 -12.21 -8.74
N PHE A 242 -5.05 -11.39 -9.73
CA PHE A 242 -5.28 -9.97 -9.49
C PHE A 242 -6.57 -9.73 -8.68
N ASN A 243 -6.53 -8.80 -7.74
CA ASN A 243 -7.63 -8.44 -6.83
C ASN A 243 -8.76 -7.68 -7.53
N ASP A 244 -8.43 -6.96 -8.61
CA ASP A 244 -9.33 -6.04 -9.32
C ASP A 244 -9.88 -6.59 -10.64
N ARG A 245 -9.42 -7.78 -11.08
CA ARG A 245 -9.80 -8.38 -12.37
C ARG A 245 -9.63 -9.90 -12.42
N GLU A 246 -10.32 -10.54 -13.37
CA GLU A 246 -10.23 -11.98 -13.64
C GLU A 246 -8.98 -12.32 -14.48
N GLU A 247 -7.81 -12.01 -13.95
CA GLU A 247 -6.52 -12.34 -14.53
C GLU A 247 -5.55 -12.84 -13.46
N TRP A 248 -4.53 -13.59 -13.88
CA TRP A 248 -3.47 -14.12 -13.03
C TRP A 248 -2.11 -13.64 -13.49
N CYS A 249 -1.22 -13.44 -12.53
CA CYS A 249 0.17 -13.10 -12.74
C CYS A 249 1.05 -14.26 -12.29
N LEU A 250 1.80 -14.84 -13.22
CA LEU A 250 2.88 -15.77 -12.96
C LEU A 250 4.19 -14.99 -13.01
N ILE A 251 4.93 -14.92 -11.90
CA ILE A 251 6.30 -14.39 -11.90
C ILE A 251 7.28 -15.56 -11.96
N VAL A 252 8.32 -15.44 -12.78
CA VAL A 252 9.40 -16.44 -12.89
C VAL A 252 10.76 -15.77 -12.78
N ASP A 253 11.68 -16.33 -11.99
CA ASP A 253 13.01 -15.76 -11.77
C ASP A 253 13.91 -16.07 -12.97
N ARG A 254 14.42 -15.04 -13.66
CA ARG A 254 15.39 -15.17 -14.76
C ARG A 254 16.79 -15.42 -14.20
N TYR A 255 16.95 -16.52 -13.48
CA TYR A 255 18.17 -16.84 -12.75
C TYR A 255 19.38 -16.92 -13.68
N ALA A 256 19.24 -17.53 -14.86
CA ALA A 256 20.34 -17.72 -15.81
C ALA A 256 20.88 -16.40 -16.36
N GLU A 257 20.03 -15.38 -16.45
CA GLU A 257 20.40 -14.03 -16.89
C GLU A 257 20.75 -13.09 -15.72
N GLY A 258 20.48 -13.51 -14.48
CA GLY A 258 20.66 -12.70 -13.28
C GLY A 258 19.76 -11.44 -13.25
N LYS A 259 18.63 -11.45 -13.97
CA LYS A 259 17.72 -10.29 -14.13
C LYS A 259 16.58 -10.22 -13.10
N GLY A 260 16.46 -11.23 -12.23
CA GLY A 260 15.33 -11.35 -11.31
C GLY A 260 14.02 -11.68 -12.03
N TYR A 261 12.90 -11.46 -11.33
CA TYR A 261 11.59 -11.88 -11.82
C TYR A 261 11.17 -11.25 -13.15
N LEU A 262 10.40 -12.03 -13.90
CA LEU A 262 9.66 -11.64 -15.09
C LEU A 262 8.18 -11.96 -14.86
N PRO A 263 7.27 -10.97 -14.88
CA PRO A 263 5.84 -11.21 -14.83
C PRO A 263 5.28 -11.67 -16.18
N LEU A 264 4.40 -12.66 -16.14
CA LEU A 264 3.58 -13.12 -17.23
C LEU A 264 2.12 -13.12 -16.80
N VAL A 265 1.22 -12.66 -17.66
CA VAL A 265 -0.21 -12.58 -17.35
C VAL A 265 -1.04 -13.54 -18.18
N THR A 266 -2.14 -14.02 -17.61
CA THR A 266 -3.16 -14.80 -18.33
C THR A 266 -4.55 -14.46 -17.80
N SER A 267 -5.54 -14.47 -18.67
CA SER A 267 -6.97 -14.38 -18.31
C SER A 267 -7.66 -15.75 -18.25
N ASP A 268 -6.92 -16.84 -18.53
CA ASP A 268 -7.47 -18.20 -18.51
C ASP A 268 -6.39 -19.25 -18.22
N LEU A 269 -6.35 -19.70 -16.96
CA LEU A 269 -5.48 -20.79 -16.52
C LEU A 269 -5.76 -22.12 -17.26
N GLY A 270 -7.01 -22.34 -17.69
CA GLY A 270 -7.46 -23.57 -18.36
C GLY A 270 -6.80 -23.82 -19.70
N ASN A 271 -6.49 -22.74 -20.43
CA ASN A 271 -5.82 -22.79 -21.74
C ASN A 271 -4.33 -22.42 -21.67
N ALA A 272 -3.83 -22.05 -20.48
CA ALA A 272 -2.43 -21.70 -20.20
C ALA A 272 -1.83 -20.70 -21.20
N GLN A 273 -2.61 -19.72 -21.66
CA GLN A 273 -2.18 -18.68 -22.58
C GLN A 273 -1.56 -17.54 -21.78
N PHE A 274 -0.24 -17.57 -21.62
CA PHE A 274 0.51 -16.53 -20.93
C PHE A 274 1.05 -15.49 -21.91
N GLN A 275 1.11 -14.24 -21.47
CA GLN A 275 1.77 -13.14 -22.15
C GLN A 275 2.86 -12.57 -21.24
N VAL A 276 4.09 -12.48 -21.75
CA VAL A 276 5.18 -11.77 -21.06
C VAL A 276 4.85 -10.27 -21.02
N LEU A 277 4.89 -9.66 -19.83
CA LEU A 277 4.72 -8.22 -19.73
C LEU A 277 5.95 -7.49 -20.31
N PRO A 278 5.75 -6.41 -21.09
CA PRO A 278 6.86 -5.63 -21.62
C PRO A 278 7.59 -4.90 -20.50
N ASP A 279 8.85 -4.55 -20.76
CA ASP A 279 9.60 -3.68 -19.86
C ASP A 279 8.85 -2.35 -19.64
N GLY A 280 8.83 -1.87 -18.40
CA GLY A 280 8.12 -0.64 -18.01
C GLY A 280 6.65 -0.86 -17.59
N ALA A 281 6.04 -2.02 -17.88
CA ALA A 281 4.68 -2.33 -17.40
C ALA A 281 4.65 -2.83 -15.94
N TYR A 282 5.82 -3.00 -15.32
CA TYR A 282 5.97 -3.50 -13.96
C TYR A 282 7.23 -2.89 -13.32
N HIS A 283 7.29 -2.90 -11.99
CA HIS A 283 8.44 -2.46 -11.20
C HIS A 283 8.61 -3.37 -9.98
N LEU A 284 9.71 -4.12 -9.90
CA LEU A 284 9.92 -5.10 -8.83
C LEU A 284 10.61 -4.53 -7.57
N GLY A 285 10.65 -3.22 -7.39
CA GLY A 285 11.36 -2.58 -6.28
C GLY A 285 12.85 -2.34 -6.58
N LYS A 286 13.58 -1.84 -5.58
CA LYS A 286 15.04 -1.58 -5.64
C LYS A 286 15.83 -2.86 -5.36
N THR A 287 15.34 -3.72 -4.47
CA THR A 287 15.94 -5.02 -4.16
C THR A 287 15.72 -6.03 -5.29
N LYS A 288 16.75 -6.85 -5.57
CA LYS A 288 16.63 -7.94 -6.56
C LYS A 288 15.93 -9.13 -5.91
N LYS A 289 14.61 -9.15 -5.99
CA LYS A 289 13.75 -10.24 -5.52
C LYS A 289 14.14 -11.55 -6.21
N ARG A 290 14.36 -12.59 -5.42
CA ARG A 290 14.55 -13.98 -5.83
C ARG A 290 13.42 -14.82 -5.22
N HIS A 291 13.23 -16.04 -5.74
CA HIS A 291 12.25 -17.05 -5.34
C HIS A 291 11.52 -16.77 -3.99
N GLY A 292 10.19 -16.63 -4.01
CA GLY A 292 9.37 -16.38 -2.82
C GLY A 292 7.87 -16.29 -3.13
N GLY A 293 7.04 -16.08 -2.11
CA GLY A 293 5.58 -16.13 -2.21
C GLY A 293 4.88 -14.77 -2.15
N VAL A 294 3.77 -14.65 -2.88
CA VAL A 294 2.89 -13.47 -2.92
C VAL A 294 1.55 -13.79 -2.27
N LEU A 295 1.14 -12.96 -1.30
CA LEU A 295 -0.11 -13.08 -0.56
C LEU A 295 -1.00 -11.85 -0.80
N PRO A 296 -2.27 -12.01 -1.23
CA PRO A 296 -3.22 -10.90 -1.23
C PRO A 296 -3.60 -10.49 0.21
N ILE A 297 -3.65 -9.19 0.45
CA ILE A 297 -3.84 -8.59 1.77
C ILE A 297 -4.97 -7.54 1.78
N THR A 298 -5.65 -7.42 2.92
CA THR A 298 -6.76 -6.47 3.13
C THR A 298 -6.26 -5.05 3.35
N ALA A 299 -7.13 -4.05 3.23
CA ALA A 299 -6.77 -2.66 3.51
C ALA A 299 -6.16 -2.46 4.92
N GLU A 300 -6.75 -3.09 5.94
CA GLU A 300 -6.23 -3.04 7.32
C GLU A 300 -4.85 -3.67 7.45
N GLU A 301 -4.61 -4.80 6.77
CA GLU A 301 -3.30 -5.44 6.71
C GLU A 301 -2.27 -4.56 5.98
N CYS A 302 -2.66 -3.90 4.89
CA CYS A 302 -1.83 -2.92 4.19
C CYS A 302 -1.43 -1.78 5.13
N HIS A 303 -2.39 -1.18 5.85
CA HIS A 303 -2.10 -0.11 6.81
C HIS A 303 -1.12 -0.54 7.89
N ARG A 304 -1.30 -1.73 8.49
CA ARG A 304 -0.37 -2.25 9.50
C ARG A 304 1.05 -2.44 8.94
N LEU A 305 1.18 -2.99 7.73
CA LEU A 305 2.47 -3.20 7.09
C LEU A 305 3.17 -1.88 6.73
N ILE A 306 2.44 -0.89 6.22
CA ILE A 306 2.97 0.45 5.94
C ILE A 306 3.38 1.15 7.25
N ALA A 307 2.56 1.05 8.29
CA ALA A 307 2.86 1.63 9.61
C ALA A 307 4.14 1.04 10.22
N ALA A 308 4.36 -0.27 10.07
CA ALA A 308 5.48 -0.98 10.66
C ALA A 308 6.76 -0.89 9.82
N PHE A 309 6.64 -1.03 8.49
CA PHE A 309 7.76 -1.25 7.58
C PHE A 309 7.73 -0.33 6.35
N GLY A 310 6.85 0.67 6.29
CA GLY A 310 6.83 1.65 5.20
C GLY A 310 8.05 2.58 5.22
N ASP A 311 7.98 3.64 4.45
CA ASP A 311 9.06 4.64 4.35
C ASP A 311 9.05 5.69 5.46
N GLY A 312 8.10 5.58 6.41
CA GLY A 312 7.92 6.52 7.50
C GLY A 312 7.18 7.81 7.12
N HIS A 313 6.73 7.95 5.87
CA HIS A 313 5.96 9.10 5.41
C HIS A 313 4.54 8.70 5.00
N GLN A 314 4.37 7.71 4.10
CA GLN A 314 3.04 7.23 3.70
C GLN A 314 2.31 6.64 4.90
N VAL A 315 1.07 7.05 5.14
CA VAL A 315 0.27 6.57 6.29
C VAL A 315 -1.03 5.85 5.90
N LEU A 316 -1.56 6.12 4.70
CA LEU A 316 -2.74 5.43 4.16
C LEU A 316 -2.31 4.53 2.99
N ALA A 317 -2.87 3.32 2.96
CA ALA A 317 -2.74 2.39 1.85
C ALA A 317 -3.75 2.77 0.77
N GLY A 318 -3.34 2.77 -0.50
CA GLY A 318 -4.19 3.25 -1.59
C GLY A 318 -3.96 4.73 -1.90
N GLN A 319 -4.86 5.27 -2.71
CA GLN A 319 -4.68 6.57 -3.36
C GLN A 319 -5.59 7.60 -2.70
N PHE A 320 -4.98 8.43 -1.87
CA PHE A 320 -5.65 9.45 -1.08
C PHE A 320 -4.83 10.73 -1.11
N ALA A 321 -5.52 11.84 -1.32
CA ALA A 321 -4.90 13.15 -1.47
C ALA A 321 -5.55 14.18 -0.54
N ASP A 322 -5.04 15.40 -0.60
CA ASP A 322 -5.61 16.58 0.05
C ASP A 322 -6.04 16.34 1.53
N PRO A 323 -5.14 15.85 2.39
CA PRO A 323 -5.52 15.35 3.71
C PRO A 323 -5.78 16.47 4.71
N ASP A 324 -6.90 16.40 5.43
CA ASP A 324 -7.14 17.18 6.65
C ASP A 324 -6.97 16.31 7.90
N LEU A 325 -5.98 16.63 8.74
CA LEU A 325 -5.61 15.89 9.95
C LEU A 325 -6.14 16.61 11.20
N ALA A 326 -6.98 15.92 11.96
CA ALA A 326 -7.56 16.44 13.20
C ALA A 326 -7.39 15.45 14.35
N LYS A 327 -7.41 15.96 15.59
CA LYS A 327 -7.55 15.14 16.80
C LYS A 327 -8.80 15.53 17.56
N PHE A 328 -9.69 14.56 17.78
CA PHE A 328 -10.93 14.74 18.54
C PHE A 328 -10.99 13.73 19.67
N GLY A 329 -11.01 14.23 20.91
CA GLY A 329 -10.81 13.39 22.09
C GLY A 329 -9.45 12.70 22.03
N ASP A 330 -9.44 11.39 22.24
CA ASP A 330 -8.21 10.59 22.27
C ASP A 330 -7.82 10.00 20.91
N ARG A 331 -8.53 10.35 19.82
CA ARG A 331 -8.32 9.77 18.49
C ARG A 331 -7.96 10.82 17.45
N TYR A 332 -7.09 10.41 16.53
CA TYR A 332 -6.77 11.12 15.31
C TYR A 332 -7.73 10.73 14.20
N TYR A 333 -8.04 11.68 13.33
CA TYR A 333 -8.88 11.50 12.16
C TYR A 333 -8.22 12.15 10.95
N LEU A 334 -8.28 11.46 9.82
CA LEU A 334 -7.78 11.94 8.54
C LEU A 334 -8.90 11.91 7.53
N TYR A 335 -9.17 13.06 6.93
CA TYR A 335 -10.20 13.26 5.91
C TYR A 335 -9.52 13.63 4.59
N PRO A 336 -9.31 12.68 3.67
CA PRO A 336 -8.69 12.95 2.38
C PRO A 336 -9.72 13.05 1.25
N THR A 337 -9.29 13.60 0.12
CA THR A 337 -9.86 13.28 -1.20
C THR A 337 -9.58 11.81 -1.54
N THR A 338 -10.60 11.07 -1.99
CA THR A 338 -10.39 9.75 -2.63
C THR A 338 -9.83 9.94 -4.04
N ASP A 339 -8.57 9.58 -4.26
CA ASP A 339 -7.82 9.84 -5.49
C ASP A 339 -7.81 8.60 -6.41
N GLY A 340 -7.07 8.64 -7.53
CA GLY A 340 -6.97 7.53 -8.48
C GLY A 340 -7.96 7.59 -9.65
N PHE A 341 -8.75 8.66 -9.76
CA PHE A 341 -9.75 8.84 -10.80
C PHE A 341 -9.33 9.94 -11.78
N THR A 342 -9.36 9.64 -13.09
CA THR A 342 -9.00 10.60 -14.13
C THR A 342 -9.77 11.92 -13.98
N GLY A 343 -9.04 13.04 -14.00
CA GLY A 343 -9.61 14.38 -13.84
C GLY A 343 -10.20 14.65 -12.46
N TRP A 344 -9.72 13.95 -11.42
CA TRP A 344 -10.22 14.04 -10.05
C TRP A 344 -11.73 13.81 -9.98
N SER A 345 -12.23 12.80 -10.68
CA SER A 345 -13.68 12.53 -10.83
C SER A 345 -14.29 11.71 -9.68
N GLY A 346 -13.53 11.41 -8.64
CA GLY A 346 -14.05 10.72 -7.44
C GLY A 346 -15.23 11.46 -6.81
N THR A 347 -16.17 10.70 -6.24
CA THR A 347 -17.43 11.24 -5.70
C THR A 347 -17.57 11.01 -4.20
N GLN A 348 -16.75 10.12 -3.63
CA GLN A 348 -16.87 9.66 -2.26
C GLN A 348 -15.78 10.26 -1.38
N PHE A 349 -16.18 10.68 -0.19
CA PHE A 349 -15.28 10.98 0.91
C PHE A 349 -15.26 9.83 1.91
N HIS A 350 -14.07 9.42 2.31
CA HIS A 350 -13.84 8.50 3.42
C HIS A 350 -13.29 9.26 4.63
N VAL A 351 -13.40 8.66 5.81
CA VAL A 351 -12.65 9.09 7.00
C VAL A 351 -11.87 7.94 7.58
N PHE A 352 -10.64 8.23 8.00
CA PHE A 352 -9.76 7.29 8.66
C PHE A 352 -9.58 7.68 10.12
N SER A 353 -9.62 6.73 11.04
CA SER A 353 -9.35 6.97 12.46
C SER A 353 -8.11 6.21 12.96
N SER A 354 -7.38 6.80 13.89
CA SER A 354 -6.18 6.21 14.48
C SER A 354 -5.98 6.60 15.93
N GLU A 355 -5.32 5.73 16.71
CA GLU A 355 -4.89 6.01 18.08
C GLU A 355 -3.46 6.56 18.14
N ASP A 356 -2.66 6.34 17.09
CA ASP A 356 -1.20 6.56 17.10
C ASP A 356 -0.67 7.32 15.87
N MET A 357 -1.54 7.76 14.96
CA MET A 357 -1.25 8.34 13.64
C MET A 357 -0.49 7.43 12.67
N ARG A 358 -0.36 6.14 13.00
CA ARG A 358 0.37 5.15 12.20
C ARG A 358 -0.56 4.08 11.67
N ASN A 359 -1.33 3.45 12.56
CA ASN A 359 -2.29 2.43 12.22
C ASN A 359 -3.66 3.09 12.02
N TRP A 360 -4.12 3.09 10.77
CA TRP A 360 -5.36 3.75 10.37
C TRP A 360 -6.45 2.72 10.07
N LYS A 361 -7.65 2.97 10.60
CA LYS A 361 -8.87 2.25 10.27
C LYS A 361 -9.70 3.11 9.32
N ASP A 362 -10.07 2.55 8.18
CA ASP A 362 -11.09 3.16 7.30
C ASP A 362 -12.47 3.00 7.98
N GLU A 363 -13.09 4.11 8.37
CA GLU A 363 -14.44 4.11 8.95
C GLU A 363 -15.54 4.08 7.88
N GLY A 364 -15.16 4.11 6.60
CA GLY A 364 -16.04 4.02 5.45
C GLY A 364 -16.38 5.37 4.82
N VAL A 365 -17.29 5.31 3.85
CA VAL A 365 -17.79 6.49 3.13
C VAL A 365 -18.64 7.35 4.07
N ILE A 366 -18.26 8.62 4.21
CA ILE A 366 -18.98 9.60 5.03
C ILE A 366 -19.92 10.50 4.23
N LEU A 367 -19.69 10.64 2.92
CA LEU A 367 -20.49 11.44 2.00
C LEU A 367 -20.24 11.00 0.55
N ASP A 368 -21.29 10.89 -0.27
CA ASP A 368 -21.17 10.62 -1.72
C ASP A 368 -21.89 11.68 -2.57
N LEU A 369 -21.09 12.48 -3.29
CA LEU A 369 -21.55 13.62 -4.10
C LEU A 369 -22.29 13.19 -5.38
N ALA A 370 -22.30 11.91 -5.72
CA ALA A 370 -23.10 11.38 -6.83
C ALA A 370 -24.50 10.91 -6.40
N THR A 371 -24.87 11.15 -5.14
CA THR A 371 -26.14 10.72 -4.55
C THR A 371 -26.92 11.89 -3.97
N GLU A 372 -28.10 11.60 -3.41
CA GLU A 372 -28.93 12.59 -2.71
C GLU A 372 -28.31 13.10 -1.39
N ASP A 373 -27.15 12.57 -0.98
CA ASP A 373 -26.40 13.08 0.17
C ASP A 373 -26.04 14.56 0.02
N VAL A 374 -25.79 15.01 -1.22
CA VAL A 374 -25.45 16.40 -1.56
C VAL A 374 -26.25 16.85 -2.80
N PRO A 375 -27.48 17.35 -2.64
CA PRO A 375 -28.43 17.52 -3.75
C PRO A 375 -28.02 18.57 -4.80
N TRP A 376 -27.08 19.46 -4.47
CA TRP A 376 -26.57 20.49 -5.37
C TRP A 376 -25.32 20.07 -6.17
N ALA A 377 -24.70 18.93 -5.83
CA ALA A 377 -23.44 18.48 -6.41
C ALA A 377 -23.64 17.34 -7.42
N VAL A 378 -22.68 17.17 -8.33
CA VAL A 378 -22.65 16.10 -9.35
C VAL A 378 -21.37 15.26 -9.32
N GLY A 379 -20.54 15.41 -8.29
CA GLY A 379 -19.26 14.71 -8.12
C GLY A 379 -18.10 15.67 -7.83
N SER A 380 -16.88 15.20 -8.07
CA SER A 380 -15.64 15.95 -7.80
C SER A 380 -15.48 16.28 -6.31
N ALA A 381 -15.47 15.23 -5.49
CA ALA A 381 -15.29 15.29 -4.04
C ALA A 381 -13.84 15.67 -3.70
N TRP A 382 -13.56 16.96 -3.48
CA TRP A 382 -12.20 17.47 -3.30
C TRP A 382 -11.98 18.14 -1.95
N ALA A 383 -10.74 18.01 -1.47
CA ALA A 383 -10.06 18.86 -0.48
C ALA A 383 -10.95 19.29 0.69
N PRO A 384 -11.25 18.40 1.63
CA PRO A 384 -12.10 18.74 2.75
C PRO A 384 -11.33 19.47 3.87
N ALA A 385 -12.10 20.06 4.79
CA ALA A 385 -11.61 20.51 6.09
C ALA A 385 -12.64 20.20 7.17
N ILE A 386 -12.18 19.83 8.36
CA ILE A 386 -13.03 19.48 9.50
C ILE A 386 -12.80 20.44 10.68
N ALA A 387 -13.87 20.82 11.35
CA ALA A 387 -13.80 21.53 12.62
C ALA A 387 -14.85 21.02 13.60
N SER A 388 -14.60 21.19 14.89
CA SER A 388 -15.60 20.91 15.93
C SER A 388 -15.97 22.18 16.69
N LYS A 389 -17.28 22.40 16.90
CA LYS A 389 -17.80 23.48 17.74
C LYS A 389 -19.10 23.02 18.39
N ASN A 390 -19.33 23.38 19.65
CA ASN A 390 -20.56 23.08 20.40
C ASN A 390 -20.98 21.59 20.37
N GLY A 391 -20.00 20.67 20.41
CA GLY A 391 -20.25 19.22 20.41
C GLY A 391 -20.67 18.63 19.06
N LYS A 392 -20.56 19.40 17.98
CA LYS A 392 -20.80 18.96 16.60
C LYS A 392 -19.55 19.06 15.75
N TYR A 393 -19.56 18.33 14.64
CA TYR A 393 -18.49 18.28 13.64
C TYR A 393 -18.98 18.87 12.33
N TYR A 394 -18.20 19.77 11.76
CA TYR A 394 -18.52 20.55 10.57
C TYR A 394 -17.48 20.24 9.49
N TYR A 395 -17.93 19.53 8.46
CA TYR A 395 -17.13 19.04 7.37
C TYR A 395 -17.35 19.92 6.14
N TYR A 396 -16.38 20.76 5.82
CA TYR A 396 -16.38 21.60 4.64
C TYR A 396 -15.73 20.84 3.49
N PHE A 397 -16.31 20.90 2.31
CA PHE A 397 -15.83 20.12 1.18
C PHE A 397 -16.12 20.81 -0.14
N CYS A 398 -15.39 20.43 -1.18
CA CYS A 398 -15.62 20.91 -2.53
C CYS A 398 -16.42 19.91 -3.35
N GLY A 399 -17.32 20.43 -4.19
CA GLY A 399 -18.07 19.66 -5.17
C GLY A 399 -18.31 20.47 -6.43
N LYS A 400 -18.53 19.80 -7.57
CA LYS A 400 -19.00 20.45 -8.79
C LYS A 400 -20.52 20.56 -8.78
N MET A 401 -21.03 21.75 -9.09
CA MET A 401 -22.46 21.98 -9.34
C MET A 401 -22.86 21.50 -10.75
N HIS A 402 -24.18 21.45 -11.01
CA HIS A 402 -24.73 21.08 -12.33
C HIS A 402 -24.26 21.96 -13.50
N ASP A 403 -23.85 23.21 -13.24
CA ASP A 403 -23.30 24.12 -14.27
C ASP A 403 -21.79 23.91 -14.52
N GLY A 404 -21.19 22.94 -13.82
CA GLY A 404 -19.78 22.58 -13.94
C GLY A 404 -18.82 23.43 -13.08
N LYS A 405 -19.32 24.43 -12.36
CA LYS A 405 -18.50 25.25 -11.46
C LYS A 405 -18.30 24.58 -10.10
N SER A 406 -17.12 24.75 -9.54
CA SER A 406 -16.81 24.31 -8.17
C SER A 406 -17.46 25.23 -7.14
N ALA A 407 -17.93 24.61 -6.06
CA ALA A 407 -18.49 25.28 -4.88
C ALA A 407 -18.02 24.56 -3.61
N ILE A 408 -18.05 25.28 -2.48
CA ILE A 408 -17.76 24.72 -1.15
C ILE A 408 -19.10 24.49 -0.45
N GLY A 409 -19.32 23.27 0.03
CA GLY A 409 -20.41 22.90 0.91
C GLY A 409 -19.97 22.72 2.35
N VAL A 410 -20.95 22.49 3.22
CA VAL A 410 -20.73 22.09 4.62
C VAL A 410 -21.70 20.97 4.97
N ALA A 411 -21.21 19.97 5.69
CA ALA A 411 -22.00 18.89 6.26
C ALA A 411 -21.78 18.78 7.77
N VAL A 412 -22.80 18.36 8.50
CA VAL A 412 -22.80 18.33 9.96
C VAL A 412 -22.99 16.91 10.48
N ALA A 413 -22.24 16.55 11.51
CA ALA A 413 -22.38 15.28 12.22
C ALA A 413 -22.28 15.46 13.75
N ASP A 414 -22.82 14.49 14.48
CA ASP A 414 -22.67 14.37 15.94
C ASP A 414 -21.45 13.51 16.35
N ASN A 415 -20.79 12.87 15.39
CA ASN A 415 -19.62 12.03 15.57
C ASN A 415 -18.58 12.36 14.49
N PRO A 416 -17.27 12.38 14.81
CA PRO A 416 -16.23 12.71 13.83
C PRO A 416 -16.18 11.74 12.65
N ALA A 417 -16.57 10.48 12.84
CA ALA A 417 -16.67 9.49 11.76
C ALA A 417 -18.01 9.53 10.99
N GLY A 418 -18.87 10.53 11.26
CA GLY A 418 -20.19 10.64 10.65
C GLY A 418 -21.27 9.77 11.33
N PRO A 419 -22.43 9.57 10.68
CA PRO A 419 -22.76 10.03 9.33
C PRO A 419 -22.89 11.56 9.27
N PHE A 420 -22.40 12.15 8.18
CA PHE A 420 -22.54 13.58 7.90
C PHE A 420 -23.82 13.85 7.10
N ARG A 421 -24.43 15.00 7.34
CA ARG A 421 -25.58 15.50 6.56
C ARG A 421 -25.20 16.84 5.94
N ALA A 422 -25.14 16.90 4.62
CA ALA A 422 -24.84 18.14 3.93
C ALA A 422 -26.01 19.13 4.00
N GLU A 423 -25.68 20.42 4.04
CA GLU A 423 -26.65 21.46 3.76
C GLU A 423 -27.13 21.36 2.30
N PRO A 424 -28.41 21.64 2.02
CA PRO A 424 -29.01 21.43 0.71
C PRO A 424 -28.55 22.43 -0.35
N GLU A 425 -27.83 23.48 0.05
CA GLU A 425 -27.25 24.50 -0.83
C GLU A 425 -25.75 24.68 -0.53
N PRO A 426 -24.93 25.05 -1.52
CA PRO A 426 -23.52 25.33 -1.29
C PRO A 426 -23.33 26.56 -0.40
N LEU A 427 -22.33 26.50 0.49
CA LEU A 427 -21.94 27.60 1.38
C LEU A 427 -21.27 28.74 0.60
N LEU A 428 -20.36 28.40 -0.33
CA LEU A 428 -19.64 29.36 -1.17
C LEU A 428 -19.70 28.95 -2.64
N THR A 429 -19.97 29.93 -3.50
CA THR A 429 -20.03 29.73 -4.96
C THR A 429 -19.23 30.80 -5.69
N MET A 430 -18.82 30.52 -6.94
CA MET A 430 -18.22 31.56 -7.80
C MET A 430 -19.14 32.77 -8.02
N GLY A 431 -20.47 32.56 -8.08
CA GLY A 431 -21.42 33.67 -8.21
C GLY A 431 -21.44 34.61 -7.00
N LEU A 432 -21.20 34.08 -5.80
CA LEU A 432 -21.00 34.88 -4.60
C LEU A 432 -19.72 35.71 -4.69
N MET A 433 -18.63 35.12 -5.17
CA MET A 433 -17.35 35.81 -5.34
C MET A 433 -17.46 36.98 -6.31
N ASP A 434 -18.12 36.77 -7.45
CA ASP A 434 -18.40 37.81 -8.45
C ASP A 434 -19.22 38.96 -7.84
N ARG A 435 -20.25 38.64 -7.03
CA ARG A 435 -21.11 39.63 -6.37
C ARG A 435 -20.34 40.48 -5.36
N LEU A 436 -19.44 39.87 -4.61
CA LEU A 436 -18.66 40.53 -3.56
C LEU A 436 -17.35 41.17 -4.08
N GLY A 437 -17.02 40.97 -5.36
CA GLY A 437 -15.79 41.49 -5.95
C GLY A 437 -14.52 40.78 -5.46
N ILE A 438 -14.64 39.54 -5.00
CA ILE A 438 -13.52 38.71 -4.54
C ILE A 438 -12.89 38.04 -5.76
N ARG A 439 -11.60 38.28 -5.97
CA ARG A 439 -10.86 37.68 -7.10
C ARG A 439 -10.55 36.23 -6.78
N MET A 440 -10.87 35.31 -7.70
CA MET A 440 -10.53 33.90 -7.56
C MET A 440 -10.66 33.16 -8.90
N GLY A 441 -9.90 32.08 -9.08
CA GLY A 441 -10.03 31.16 -10.22
C GLY A 441 -11.13 30.13 -9.99
N GLN A 442 -11.09 29.44 -8.85
CA GLN A 442 -12.13 28.50 -8.41
C GLN A 442 -12.38 28.64 -6.90
N THR A 443 -13.64 28.49 -6.49
CA THR A 443 -14.04 28.42 -5.08
C THR A 443 -13.83 27.00 -4.56
N ILE A 444 -12.61 26.69 -4.12
CA ILE A 444 -12.19 25.36 -3.64
C ILE A 444 -11.26 25.46 -2.42
N ASP A 445 -10.83 24.30 -1.92
CA ASP A 445 -9.80 24.12 -0.87
C ASP A 445 -10.10 24.88 0.44
N PRO A 446 -11.25 24.60 1.09
CA PRO A 446 -11.54 25.15 2.40
C PRO A 446 -10.49 24.75 3.44
N SER A 447 -10.18 25.65 4.36
CA SER A 447 -9.43 25.40 5.59
C SER A 447 -10.08 26.19 6.72
N VAL A 448 -10.27 25.57 7.90
CA VAL A 448 -10.95 26.20 9.02
C VAL A 448 -9.94 26.64 10.07
N PHE A 449 -10.09 27.87 10.56
CA PHE A 449 -9.33 28.41 11.68
C PHE A 449 -10.29 28.94 12.75
N ILE A 450 -10.12 28.54 13.99
CA ILE A 450 -10.88 29.06 15.13
C ILE A 450 -9.94 29.90 15.98
N GLU A 451 -10.27 31.17 16.13
CA GLU A 451 -9.50 32.11 16.94
C GLU A 451 -9.59 31.76 18.44
N GLU A 452 -8.65 32.27 19.25
CA GLU A 452 -8.61 32.03 20.70
C GLU A 452 -9.89 32.47 21.43
N ASP A 453 -10.63 33.43 20.88
CA ASP A 453 -11.93 33.89 21.40
C ASP A 453 -13.13 33.03 20.96
N GLY A 454 -12.89 32.00 20.14
CA GLY A 454 -13.90 31.09 19.61
C GLY A 454 -14.51 31.53 18.28
N THR A 455 -14.05 32.65 17.70
CA THR A 455 -14.53 33.14 16.41
C THR A 455 -14.01 32.25 15.26
N PRO A 456 -14.91 31.64 14.46
CA PRO A 456 -14.50 30.75 13.37
C PRO A 456 -14.30 31.52 12.06
N TYR A 457 -13.29 31.11 11.30
CA TYR A 457 -12.94 31.64 9.98
C TYR A 457 -12.74 30.49 9.00
N LEU A 458 -13.10 30.74 7.74
CA LEU A 458 -12.85 29.85 6.62
C LEU A 458 -11.89 30.55 5.66
N LEU A 459 -10.80 29.88 5.33
CA LEU A 459 -9.87 30.25 4.27
C LEU A 459 -10.10 29.33 3.07
N PHE A 460 -9.93 29.84 1.85
CA PHE A 460 -10.18 29.06 0.64
C PHE A 460 -9.56 29.73 -0.60
N GLY A 461 -9.50 28.96 -1.68
CA GLY A 461 -9.42 29.48 -3.03
C GLY A 461 -8.31 28.92 -3.90
N ASN A 462 -8.46 29.10 -5.21
CA ASN A 462 -7.46 28.80 -6.21
C ASN A 462 -7.14 30.04 -7.05
N SER A 463 -5.87 30.20 -7.45
CA SER A 463 -5.26 31.38 -8.10
C SER A 463 -5.20 32.64 -7.22
N HIS A 464 -6.15 32.83 -6.31
CA HIS A 464 -6.13 33.86 -5.27
C HIS A 464 -6.76 33.27 -4.00
N ALA A 465 -6.17 33.57 -2.85
CA ALA A 465 -6.71 33.17 -1.55
C ALA A 465 -7.75 34.18 -1.04
N ALA A 466 -8.71 33.69 -0.27
CA ALA A 466 -9.68 34.49 0.45
C ALA A 466 -9.85 33.97 1.88
N ILE A 467 -10.35 34.83 2.76
CA ILE A 467 -10.74 34.53 4.13
C ILE A 467 -12.08 35.20 4.44
N VAL A 468 -12.94 34.48 5.16
CA VAL A 468 -14.25 34.97 5.63
C VAL A 468 -14.51 34.47 7.05
N GLN A 469 -15.18 35.29 7.86
CA GLN A 469 -15.69 34.84 9.14
C GLN A 469 -16.92 33.95 8.93
N LEU A 470 -16.96 32.80 9.61
CA LEU A 470 -18.14 31.94 9.68
C LEU A 470 -19.11 32.46 10.75
N GLY A 471 -20.40 32.21 10.56
CA GLY A 471 -21.40 32.43 11.60
C GLY A 471 -21.20 31.50 12.79
N GLU A 472 -21.82 31.83 13.94
CA GLU A 472 -21.77 30.98 15.14
C GLU A 472 -22.36 29.57 14.92
N ASP A 473 -23.22 29.42 13.92
CA ASP A 473 -23.82 28.15 13.50
C ASP A 473 -22.86 27.28 12.66
N MET A 474 -21.71 27.82 12.25
CA MET A 474 -20.68 27.20 11.39
C MET A 474 -21.17 26.81 9.98
N VAL A 475 -22.42 27.10 9.63
CA VAL A 475 -23.04 26.78 8.33
C VAL A 475 -23.47 28.03 7.56
N SER A 476 -23.15 29.20 8.08
CA SER A 476 -23.33 30.50 7.44
C SER A 476 -22.03 31.30 7.41
N ILE A 477 -21.98 32.36 6.61
CA ILE A 477 -20.85 33.29 6.55
C ILE A 477 -21.28 34.71 6.90
N VAL A 478 -20.32 35.52 7.36
CA VAL A 478 -20.47 36.96 7.56
C VAL A 478 -19.86 37.68 6.36
N GLU A 479 -20.65 37.89 5.30
CA GLU A 479 -20.18 38.33 3.97
C GLU A 479 -19.31 39.60 4.00
N GLU A 480 -19.63 40.58 4.86
CA GLU A 480 -18.90 41.85 4.97
C GLU A 480 -17.45 41.69 5.47
N THR A 481 -17.12 40.52 6.02
CA THR A 481 -15.77 40.17 6.48
C THR A 481 -14.91 39.54 5.38
N MET A 482 -15.52 39.13 4.26
CA MET A 482 -14.83 38.41 3.19
C MET A 482 -13.81 39.30 2.48
N LYS A 483 -12.56 38.83 2.39
CA LYS A 483 -11.47 39.56 1.73
C LYS A 483 -10.50 38.61 1.04
N ASN A 484 -9.88 39.08 -0.04
CA ASN A 484 -8.70 38.43 -0.57
C ASN A 484 -7.53 38.54 0.41
N VAL A 485 -6.75 37.47 0.55
CA VAL A 485 -5.55 37.43 1.39
C VAL A 485 -4.36 37.95 0.58
N GLU A 486 -3.67 38.96 1.10
CA GLU A 486 -2.52 39.59 0.43
C GLU A 486 -1.18 39.02 0.92
N GLY A 487 -0.18 38.96 0.03
CA GLY A 487 1.19 38.58 0.38
C GLY A 487 1.53 37.09 0.24
N ALA A 488 0.57 36.23 -0.13
CA ALA A 488 0.82 34.84 -0.49
C ALA A 488 1.52 34.75 -1.87
N VAL A 489 2.85 34.74 -1.85
CA VAL A 489 3.69 34.75 -3.07
C VAL A 489 3.53 33.46 -3.88
N ASP A 490 3.26 33.61 -5.19
CA ASP A 490 3.01 32.51 -6.15
C ASP A 490 1.89 31.54 -5.73
N PHE A 491 0.88 32.06 -5.02
CA PHE A 491 -0.24 31.26 -4.55
C PHE A 491 -0.90 30.46 -5.69
N ARG A 492 -1.01 29.14 -5.50
CA ARG A 492 -1.90 28.30 -6.28
C ARG A 492 -3.21 28.06 -5.54
N GLU A 493 -3.15 27.41 -4.38
CA GLU A 493 -4.31 26.87 -3.64
C GLU A 493 -3.92 26.41 -2.21
N ALA A 494 -4.82 25.68 -1.52
CA ALA A 494 -4.61 25.05 -0.22
C ALA A 494 -3.97 25.96 0.86
N ILE A 495 -4.56 27.13 1.10
CA ILE A 495 -4.11 28.04 2.16
C ILE A 495 -4.61 27.56 3.53
N THR A 496 -3.72 27.56 4.52
CA THR A 496 -4.07 27.33 5.93
C THR A 496 -3.31 28.29 6.85
N VAL A 497 -3.83 28.48 8.06
CA VAL A 497 -3.26 29.36 9.07
C VAL A 497 -3.30 28.73 10.45
N LEU A 498 -2.23 28.92 11.22
CA LEU A 498 -2.17 28.66 12.66
C LEU A 498 -1.66 29.89 13.40
N LYS A 499 -2.03 30.03 14.67
CA LYS A 499 -1.55 31.12 15.53
C LYS A 499 -0.56 30.57 16.55
N ARG A 500 0.66 31.14 16.59
CA ARG A 500 1.73 30.73 17.52
C ARG A 500 2.60 31.92 17.86
N GLY A 501 2.86 32.13 19.16
CA GLY A 501 3.73 33.22 19.63
C GLY A 501 3.20 34.62 19.31
N GLY A 502 1.89 34.79 19.21
CA GLY A 502 1.25 36.06 18.84
C GLY A 502 1.30 36.41 17.35
N LEU A 503 1.81 35.51 16.50
CA LEU A 503 1.85 35.65 15.05
C LEU A 503 0.92 34.64 14.38
N TYR A 504 0.40 35.02 13.21
CA TYR A 504 -0.32 34.12 12.31
C TYR A 504 0.68 33.56 11.30
N HIS A 505 0.74 32.23 11.22
CA HIS A 505 1.63 31.45 10.36
C HIS A 505 0.79 30.90 9.22
N PHE A 506 0.95 31.50 8.04
CA PHE A 506 0.25 31.11 6.82
C PHE A 506 1.11 30.16 6.01
N THR A 507 0.49 29.11 5.49
CA THR A 507 1.11 28.19 4.54
C THR A 507 0.16 27.96 3.37
N TRP A 508 0.72 27.74 2.18
CA TRP A 508 -0.07 27.55 0.97
C TRP A 508 0.68 26.76 -0.09
N SER A 509 -0.05 26.08 -0.97
CA SER A 509 0.52 25.35 -2.09
C SER A 509 0.86 26.28 -3.27
N CYS A 510 1.94 25.92 -3.97
CA CYS A 510 2.45 26.56 -5.17
C CYS A 510 2.69 25.51 -6.28
N ASP A 511 2.61 25.96 -7.53
CA ASP A 511 2.62 25.11 -8.73
C ASP A 511 1.38 24.19 -8.84
N ASP A 512 1.31 23.34 -9.88
CA ASP A 512 0.21 22.41 -10.14
C ASP A 512 0.38 21.07 -9.42
N THR A 513 -0.71 20.48 -8.91
CA THR A 513 -0.65 19.17 -8.24
C THR A 513 -0.12 18.07 -9.15
N GLY A 514 -0.21 18.19 -10.48
CA GLY A 514 0.42 17.28 -11.45
C GLY A 514 1.90 17.54 -11.72
N SER A 515 2.48 18.62 -11.21
CA SER A 515 3.89 18.97 -11.32
C SER A 515 4.71 18.28 -10.23
N GLU A 516 5.91 17.77 -10.57
CA GLU A 516 6.84 17.30 -9.52
C GLU A 516 7.26 18.42 -8.56
N ASP A 517 7.12 19.68 -8.99
CA ASP A 517 7.44 20.89 -8.26
C ASP A 517 6.28 21.45 -7.41
N TYR A 518 5.15 20.73 -7.27
CA TYR A 518 4.13 21.08 -6.28
C TYR A 518 4.75 21.14 -4.87
N HIS A 519 4.65 22.29 -4.20
CA HIS A 519 5.35 22.57 -2.94
C HIS A 519 4.59 23.54 -2.04
N VAL A 520 4.93 23.58 -0.74
CA VAL A 520 4.31 24.45 0.25
C VAL A 520 5.23 25.63 0.58
N LYS A 521 4.71 26.84 0.45
CA LYS A 521 5.35 28.07 0.95
C LYS A 521 4.77 28.48 2.28
N TYR A 522 5.57 29.25 3.02
CA TYR A 522 5.28 29.71 4.37
C TYR A 522 5.54 31.22 4.50
N GLY A 523 4.66 31.90 5.24
CA GLY A 523 4.74 33.31 5.57
C GLY A 523 4.09 33.62 6.92
N THR A 524 4.34 34.82 7.44
CA THR A 524 3.76 35.25 8.73
C THR A 524 3.07 36.60 8.63
N ALA A 525 2.06 36.83 9.48
CA ALA A 525 1.40 38.13 9.63
C ALA A 525 1.16 38.47 11.11
N GLU A 526 1.13 39.76 11.43
CA GLU A 526 0.74 40.27 12.76
C GLU A 526 -0.78 40.26 12.96
N LYS A 527 -1.56 40.15 11.88
CA LYS A 527 -3.03 40.16 11.86
C LYS A 527 -3.53 39.02 10.98
N LEU A 528 -4.68 38.44 11.35
CA LEU A 528 -5.30 37.34 10.61
C LEU A 528 -5.60 37.71 9.15
N TYR A 529 -5.98 38.96 8.87
CA TYR A 529 -6.24 39.41 7.50
C TYR A 529 -4.97 39.84 6.72
N GLY A 530 -3.79 39.55 7.25
CA GLY A 530 -2.52 39.91 6.62
C GLY A 530 -2.15 41.40 6.76
N PRO A 531 -1.27 41.92 5.88
CA PRO A 531 -0.65 41.19 4.76
C PRO A 531 0.36 40.14 5.25
N ILE A 532 0.51 39.06 4.49
CA ILE A 532 1.49 38.01 4.74
C ILE A 532 2.88 38.50 4.33
N THR A 533 3.85 38.35 5.22
CA THR A 533 5.28 38.47 4.91
C THR A 533 5.83 37.08 4.60
N TYR A 534 6.17 36.83 3.33
CA TYR A 534 6.77 35.56 2.90
C TYR A 534 8.09 35.28 3.62
N ARG A 535 8.32 34.01 3.97
CA ARG A 535 9.54 33.53 4.63
C ARG A 535 10.34 32.61 3.73
N HIS A 536 9.86 31.39 3.49
CA HIS A 536 10.57 30.39 2.70
C HIS A 536 9.62 29.24 2.26
N VAL A 537 10.17 28.28 1.51
CA VAL A 537 9.50 27.02 1.14
C VAL A 537 9.65 26.02 2.29
N VAL A 538 8.54 25.57 2.86
CA VAL A 538 8.53 24.69 4.04
C VAL A 538 8.52 23.20 3.66
N LEU A 539 7.86 22.82 2.56
CA LEU A 539 7.80 21.44 2.07
C LEU A 539 8.00 21.45 0.56
N ALA A 540 8.91 20.61 0.06
CA ALA A 540 9.18 20.46 -1.37
C ALA A 540 9.79 19.09 -1.65
N LYS A 541 9.76 18.68 -2.92
CA LYS A 541 10.22 17.37 -3.40
C LYS A 541 11.61 16.95 -2.87
N ASN A 542 11.76 15.65 -2.63
CA ASN A 542 13.04 14.98 -2.42
C ASN A 542 13.23 13.89 -3.49
N LYS A 543 14.08 14.19 -4.49
CA LYS A 543 14.34 13.29 -5.63
C LYS A 543 15.08 12.02 -5.24
N GLU A 544 15.93 12.07 -4.21
CA GLU A 544 16.71 10.91 -3.77
C GLU A 544 15.84 9.83 -3.14
N LYS A 545 14.70 10.25 -2.57
CA LYS A 545 13.70 9.38 -1.93
C LYS A 545 12.45 9.17 -2.78
N ASP A 546 12.48 9.55 -4.07
CA ASP A 546 11.33 9.44 -4.97
C ASP A 546 10.07 10.18 -4.48
N MET A 547 10.23 11.22 -3.64
CA MET A 547 9.15 12.03 -3.08
C MET A 547 8.93 13.27 -3.93
N LEU A 548 8.02 13.19 -4.89
CA LEU A 548 7.73 14.27 -5.84
C LEU A 548 6.30 14.80 -5.64
N GLY A 549 6.06 16.07 -5.99
CA GLY A 549 4.73 16.68 -5.91
C GLY A 549 4.21 16.79 -4.48
N THR A 550 5.06 17.21 -3.54
CA THR A 550 4.77 17.21 -2.09
C THR A 550 4.13 18.52 -1.65
N ALA A 551 2.80 18.59 -1.65
CA ALA A 551 2.06 19.74 -1.17
C ALA A 551 0.61 19.37 -0.82
N HIS A 552 -0.29 20.35 -0.80
CA HIS A 552 -1.65 20.30 -0.28
C HIS A 552 -1.69 19.66 1.10
N HIS A 553 -1.67 20.51 2.11
CA HIS A 553 -1.39 20.08 3.46
C HIS A 553 -2.39 20.62 4.47
N SER A 554 -2.47 19.92 5.59
CA SER A 554 -3.05 20.41 6.83
C SER A 554 -2.01 20.36 7.95
N ILE A 555 -2.21 21.18 8.98
CA ILE A 555 -1.31 21.22 10.14
C ILE A 555 -2.11 20.95 11.40
N LEU A 556 -1.77 19.87 12.09
CA LEU A 556 -2.29 19.56 13.41
C LEU A 556 -1.31 20.04 14.48
N GLN A 557 -1.78 20.91 15.38
CA GLN A 557 -1.14 21.06 16.68
C GLN A 557 -1.66 19.97 17.62
N GLU A 558 -0.76 19.19 18.22
CA GLU A 558 -1.15 18.22 19.24
C GLU A 558 -1.72 18.98 20.47
N PRO A 559 -3.01 18.78 20.81
CA PRO A 559 -3.69 19.57 21.82
C PRO A 559 -2.95 19.63 23.16
N GLY A 560 -2.76 20.84 23.69
CA GLY A 560 -2.07 21.06 24.96
C GLY A 560 -0.54 20.94 24.89
N THR A 561 0.04 20.81 23.70
CA THR A 561 1.50 20.73 23.50
C THR A 561 1.98 21.73 22.44
N ASP A 562 3.32 21.89 22.32
CA ASP A 562 3.96 22.66 21.23
C ASP A 562 4.48 21.71 20.12
N ASN A 563 3.87 20.52 19.98
CA ASN A 563 4.18 19.57 18.92
C ASN A 563 3.23 19.76 17.74
N TYR A 564 3.77 19.73 16.53
CA TYR A 564 3.00 19.91 15.29
C TYR A 564 3.29 18.78 14.31
N TYR A 565 2.29 18.48 13.50
CA TYR A 565 2.37 17.51 12.42
C TYR A 565 1.81 18.14 11.15
N ILE A 566 2.49 17.90 10.02
CA ILE A 566 2.00 18.25 8.70
C ILE A 566 1.53 16.98 8.01
N ALA A 567 0.26 16.92 7.63
CA ALA A 567 -0.26 15.92 6.71
C ALA A 567 -0.26 16.52 5.30
N TYR A 568 0.17 15.77 4.30
CA TYR A 568 0.30 16.23 2.92
C TYR A 568 0.15 15.06 1.94
N HIS A 569 0.09 15.31 0.65
CA HIS A 569 0.17 14.24 -0.35
C HIS A 569 1.44 14.32 -1.19
N ARG A 570 1.78 13.23 -1.85
CA ARG A 570 2.82 13.14 -2.89
C ARG A 570 2.37 12.22 -4.01
N PHE A 571 3.11 12.13 -5.11
CA PHE A 571 2.84 11.13 -6.14
C PHE A 571 2.97 9.70 -5.61
N VAL A 572 2.08 8.82 -6.09
CA VAL A 572 2.16 7.38 -5.82
C VAL A 572 3.53 6.84 -6.22
N THR A 573 4.10 6.04 -5.33
CA THR A 573 5.34 5.30 -5.58
C THR A 573 5.04 3.82 -5.91
N PRO A 574 5.96 3.09 -6.57
CA PRO A 574 7.09 3.61 -7.34
C PRO A 574 6.59 4.52 -8.47
N LEU A 575 7.36 5.59 -8.76
CA LEU A 575 6.96 6.65 -9.70
C LEU A 575 6.73 6.17 -11.15
N THR A 576 7.15 4.94 -11.47
CA THR A 576 6.95 4.30 -12.77
C THR A 576 5.56 3.70 -12.93
N ARG A 577 4.79 3.53 -11.85
CA ARG A 577 3.43 3.00 -11.90
C ARG A 577 2.51 3.86 -12.77
N PHE A 578 2.70 5.18 -12.70
CA PHE A 578 1.98 6.16 -13.50
C PHE A 578 2.98 7.09 -14.18
N THR A 579 3.17 6.94 -15.49
CA THR A 579 4.06 7.83 -16.26
C THR A 579 3.42 9.17 -16.56
N ASP A 580 2.09 9.18 -16.71
CA ASP A 580 1.26 10.35 -16.95
C ASP A 580 0.14 10.41 -15.90
N GLY A 581 -0.51 11.57 -15.75
CA GLY A 581 -1.66 11.71 -14.85
C GLY A 581 -1.33 11.63 -13.35
N LYS A 582 -0.06 11.78 -12.97
CA LYS A 582 0.39 11.68 -11.56
C LYS A 582 -0.37 12.59 -10.60
N GLY A 583 -0.90 13.71 -11.08
CA GLY A 583 -1.69 14.66 -10.29
C GLY A 583 -3.01 14.10 -9.74
N PHE A 584 -3.54 13.00 -10.29
CA PHE A 584 -4.70 12.27 -9.74
C PHE A 584 -4.34 10.85 -9.27
N HIS A 585 -3.05 10.60 -9.04
CA HIS A 585 -2.51 9.36 -8.49
C HIS A 585 -1.53 9.69 -7.36
N ARG A 586 -2.08 10.07 -6.21
CA ARG A 586 -1.32 10.56 -5.04
C ARG A 586 -1.55 9.70 -3.80
N GLU A 587 -0.63 9.78 -2.86
CA GLU A 587 -0.65 9.05 -1.59
C GLU A 587 -0.41 10.00 -0.40
N THR A 588 -1.16 9.76 0.68
CA THR A 588 -1.18 10.61 1.88
C THR A 588 -0.02 10.29 2.80
N CYS A 589 0.67 11.34 3.23
CA CYS A 589 1.82 11.31 4.13
C CYS A 589 1.60 12.14 5.40
N ILE A 590 2.30 11.80 6.48
CA ILE A 590 2.40 12.62 7.70
C ILE A 590 3.87 12.72 8.11
N THR A 591 4.31 13.90 8.56
CA THR A 591 5.65 14.11 9.13
C THR A 591 5.60 15.15 10.25
N PRO A 592 6.46 15.07 11.28
CA PRO A 592 6.59 16.14 12.27
C PRO A 592 6.92 17.49 11.63
N LEU A 593 6.36 18.55 12.20
CA LEU A 593 6.64 19.93 11.83
C LEU A 593 7.25 20.65 13.03
N THR A 594 8.39 21.31 12.82
CA THR A 594 9.14 21.96 13.89
C THR A 594 9.22 23.47 13.68
N PHE A 595 9.49 24.19 14.77
CA PHE A 595 9.72 25.61 14.77
C PHE A 595 11.10 25.90 15.36
N ASP A 596 11.82 26.85 14.78
CA ASP A 596 13.12 27.27 15.28
C ASP A 596 13.01 28.12 16.56
N HIS A 597 14.16 28.48 17.10
CA HIS A 597 14.28 29.31 18.30
C HIS A 597 13.75 30.76 18.12
N GLU A 598 13.61 31.23 16.89
CA GLU A 598 12.99 32.53 16.57
C GLU A 598 11.46 32.42 16.42
N GLY A 599 10.94 31.19 16.44
CA GLY A 599 9.52 30.88 16.33
C GLY A 599 9.04 30.72 14.90
N TRP A 600 9.92 30.58 13.91
CA TRP A 600 9.56 30.33 12.52
C TRP A 600 9.43 28.84 12.25
N MET A 601 8.46 28.47 11.41
CA MET A 601 8.33 27.10 10.91
C MET A 601 9.60 26.69 10.16
N GLU A 602 10.16 25.53 10.47
CA GLU A 602 11.34 24.99 9.81
C GLU A 602 10.95 24.18 8.57
N ARG A 603 11.89 24.07 7.62
CA ARG A 603 11.71 23.21 6.45
C ARG A 603 11.59 21.74 6.88
N VAL A 604 10.53 21.09 6.41
CA VAL A 604 10.27 19.66 6.61
C VAL A 604 11.42 18.85 6.00
N GLN A 605 11.95 17.91 6.78
CA GLN A 605 13.00 16.99 6.36
C GLN A 605 12.35 15.72 5.79
N LEU A 606 12.37 15.58 4.46
CA LEU A 606 11.87 14.42 3.74
C LEU A 606 12.90 13.32 3.58
#